data_AF-A0A965IY04-F1
#
_entry.id   AF-A0A965IY04-F1
#
_cell.length_a   1.000
_cell.length_b   1.000
_cell.length_c   1.000
_cell.angle_alpha   90.00
_cell.angle_beta   90.00
_cell.angle_gamma   90.00
#
_symmetry.space_group_name_H-M   'P 1'
#
loop_
_entity.id
_entity.type
_entity.pdbx_description
1 polymer ?
#
loop_
_entity_poly.entity_id
_entity_poly.type
_entity_poly.pdbx_seq_one_letter_code
_entity_poly.pdbx_strand_id
1 'polypeptide(L)'
;MYKLIRSIFFLFDAEVVHYKAMSLLGITLKIPLAPFIFKKSFIIENPKLEKELFGLTFKNPVGLAAGFDKNATFFNNLFLSLYSF
;
A
#
# COMPACT_ATOMS: atom_id res chain seq x y z
N MET A 1 4.57 1.22 17.01
CA MET A 1 3.22 1.53 16.51
C MET A 1 2.54 0.34 15.82
N TYR A 2 3.12 -0.27 14.77
CA TYR A 2 2.49 -1.39 14.04
C TYR A 2 2.06 -2.57 14.94
N LYS A 3 2.91 -3.00 15.89
CA LYS A 3 2.58 -4.10 16.82
C LYS A 3 1.27 -3.87 17.58
N LEU A 4 1.01 -2.64 18.04
CA LEU A 4 -0.19 -2.28 18.78
C LEU A 4 -1.43 -2.29 17.86
N ILE A 5 -1.32 -1.68 16.68
CA ILE A 5 -2.40 -1.68 15.68
C ILE A 5 -2.76 -3.11 15.28
N ARG A 6 -1.75 -3.94 15.02
CA ARG A 6 -1.94 -5.35 14.67
C ARG A 6 -2.65 -6.13 15.79
N SER A 7 -2.24 -5.95 17.04
CA SER A 7 -2.89 -6.60 18.18
C SER A 7 -4.36 -6.21 18.32
N ILE A 8 -4.70 -4.94 18.08
CA ILE A 8 -6.09 -4.47 18.09
C ILE A 8 -6.86 -5.07 16.90
N PHE A 9 -6.26 -5.09 15.71
CA PHE A 9 -6.90 -5.60 14.49
C PHE A 9 -7.20 -7.10 14.57
N PHE A 10 -6.38 -7.89 15.27
CA PHE A 10 -6.61 -9.32 15.46
C PHE A 10 -7.79 -9.65 16.39
N LEU A 11 -8.40 -8.64 17.04
CA LEU A 11 -9.60 -8.83 17.86
C LEU A 11 -10.89 -8.86 17.03
N PHE A 12 -10.82 -8.63 15.73
CA PHE A 12 -11.98 -8.51 14.86
C PHE A 12 -11.88 -9.52 13.70
N ASP A 13 -13.00 -9.76 13.02
CA ASP A 13 -13.04 -10.57 11.80
C ASP A 13 -12.06 -10.05 10.74
N ALA A 14 -11.32 -10.97 10.11
CA ALA A 14 -10.23 -10.63 9.21
C ALA A 14 -10.70 -9.88 7.95
N GLU A 15 -11.85 -10.28 7.39
CA GLU A 15 -12.41 -9.64 6.20
C GLU A 15 -12.95 -8.25 6.54
N VAL A 16 -13.65 -8.13 7.67
CA VAL A 16 -14.13 -6.83 8.16
C VAL A 16 -12.98 -5.86 8.41
N VAL A 17 -11.90 -6.31 9.06
CA VAL A 17 -10.72 -5.48 9.30
C VAL A 17 -10.01 -5.11 8.02
N HIS A 18 -9.88 -6.04 7.09
CA HIS A 18 -9.27 -5.77 5.79
C HIS A 18 -9.97 -4.59 5.10
N TYR A 19 -11.29 -4.66 4.91
CA TYR A 19 -12.03 -3.57 4.27
C TYR A 19 -11.99 -2.26 5.07
N LYS A 20 -12.06 -2.33 6.40
CA LYS A 20 -11.94 -1.13 7.26
C LYS A 20 -10.57 -0.48 7.15
N ALA A 21 -9.49 -1.27 7.16
CA ALA A 21 -8.13 -0.78 7.01
C ALA A 21 -7.92 -0.13 5.65
N MET A 22 -8.46 -0.73 4.59
CA MET A 22 -8.40 -0.19 3.23
C MET A 22 -9.19 1.11 3.09
N SER A 23 -10.37 1.19 3.68
CA SER A 23 -11.16 2.42 3.74
C SER A 23 -10.43 3.53 4.51
N LEU A 24 -9.87 3.20 5.67
CA LEU A 24 -9.11 4.14 6.49
C LEU A 24 -7.87 4.67 5.77
N LEU A 25 -7.15 3.80 5.05
CA LEU A 25 -6.03 4.20 4.19
C LEU A 25 -6.50 5.19 3.13
N GLY A 26 -7.62 4.89 2.45
CA GLY A 26 -8.20 5.77 1.44
C GLY A 26 -8.65 7.13 1.98
N ILE A 27 -9.23 7.17 3.17
CA ILE A 27 -9.61 8.43 3.84
C ILE A 27 -8.35 9.22 4.21
N THR A 28 -7.34 8.56 4.75
CA THR A 28 -6.08 9.19 5.17
C THR A 28 -5.37 9.83 3.98
N LEU A 29 -5.30 9.14 2.84
CA LEU A 29 -4.66 9.66 1.64
C LEU A 29 -5.44 10.79 0.94
N LYS A 30 -6.72 11.01 1.27
CA LYS A 30 -7.49 12.16 0.79
C LYS A 30 -7.16 13.46 1.54
N ILE A 31 -6.51 13.39 2.70
CA ILE A 31 -6.10 14.56 3.47
C ILE A 31 -4.97 15.28 2.70
N PRO A 32 -5.05 16.61 2.47
CA PRO A 32 -3.96 17.35 1.88
C PRO A 32 -2.64 17.11 2.62
N LEU A 33 -1.53 16.98 1.89
CA LEU A 33 -0.17 16.65 2.40
C LEU A 33 0.03 15.21 2.91
N ALA A 34 -1.02 14.46 3.26
CA ALA A 34 -0.85 13.10 3.75
C ALA A 34 -0.17 12.17 2.71
N PRO A 35 -0.52 12.20 1.40
CA PRO A 35 0.22 11.43 0.39
C PRO A 35 1.70 11.79 0.33
N PHE A 36 2.06 13.06 0.49
CA PHE A 36 3.45 13.49 0.45
C PHE A 36 4.26 12.93 1.64
N ILE A 37 3.69 13.04 2.85
CA ILE A 37 4.31 12.48 4.07
C ILE A 37 4.42 10.96 3.95
N PHE A 38 3.37 10.31 3.43
CA PHE A 38 3.34 8.87 3.25
C PHE A 38 4.44 8.41 2.29
N LYS A 39 4.55 9.04 1.11
CA LYS A 39 5.61 8.74 0.15
C LYS A 39 7.00 8.92 0.76
N LYS A 40 7.24 10.03 1.46
CA LYS A 40 8.55 10.31 2.08
C LYS A 40 8.92 9.32 3.19
N SER A 41 7.93 8.80 3.91
CA SER A 41 8.16 7.90 5.04
C SER A 41 8.36 6.45 4.62
N PHE A 42 7.73 6.05 3.51
CA PHE A 42 7.66 4.67 3.11
C PHE A 42 8.47 4.39 1.83
N ILE A 43 8.38 5.23 0.79
CA ILE A 43 9.00 4.93 -0.52
C ILE A 43 10.52 5.08 -0.45
N ILE A 44 11.22 4.05 -0.92
CA ILE A 44 12.66 4.05 -1.13
C ILE A 44 12.93 4.14 -2.63
N GLU A 45 13.49 5.28 -3.07
CA GLU A 45 13.92 5.47 -4.45
C GLU A 45 15.42 5.18 -4.54
N ASN A 46 15.78 4.10 -5.24
CA ASN A 46 17.17 3.73 -5.47
C ASN A 46 17.29 3.11 -6.87
N PRO A 47 18.12 3.67 -7.77
CA PRO A 47 18.28 3.15 -9.13
C PRO A 47 18.67 1.66 -9.18
N LYS A 48 19.34 1.13 -8.15
CA LYS A 48 19.70 -0.30 -8.07
C LYS A 48 18.47 -1.23 -7.95
N LEU A 49 17.35 -0.70 -7.47
CA LEU A 49 16.09 -1.45 -7.32
C LEU A 49 15.29 -1.51 -8.63
N GLU A 50 15.59 -0.66 -9.60
CA GLU A 50 14.88 -0.63 -10.88
C GLU A 50 15.06 -1.95 -11.64
N LYS A 51 13.99 -2.43 -12.28
CA LYS A 51 13.96 -3.67 -13.05
C LYS A 51 13.21 -3.44 -14.35
N GLU A 52 13.79 -3.90 -15.44
CA GLU A 52 13.10 -4.04 -16.71
C GLU A 52 12.70 -5.51 -16.86
N LEU A 53 11.40 -5.78 -16.96
CA LEU A 53 10.85 -7.13 -17.12
C LEU A 53 9.69 -7.06 -18.10
N PHE A 54 9.64 -7.98 -19.06
CA PHE A 54 8.54 -8.08 -20.03
C PHE A 54 8.26 -6.77 -20.82
N GLY A 55 9.31 -5.96 -21.07
CA GLY A 55 9.18 -4.66 -21.74
C GLY A 55 8.60 -3.53 -20.87
N LEU A 56 8.46 -3.76 -19.57
CA LEU A 56 7.99 -2.80 -18.58
C LEU A 56 9.11 -2.44 -17.60
N THR A 57 9.13 -1.19 -17.17
CA THR A 57 10.07 -0.68 -16.16
C THR A 57 9.38 -0.57 -14.80
N PHE A 58 9.89 -1.30 -13.82
CA PHE A 58 9.43 -1.29 -12.44
C PHE A 58 10.45 -0.54 -11.57
N LYS A 59 9.99 0.44 -10.79
CA LYS A 59 10.85 1.28 -9.95
C LYS A 59 11.55 0.50 -8.84
N ASN A 60 10.92 -0.59 -8.38
CA ASN A 60 11.47 -1.51 -7.41
C ASN A 60 10.88 -2.92 -7.63
N PRO A 61 11.50 -3.99 -7.08
CA PRO A 61 11.06 -5.36 -7.30
C PRO A 61 9.93 -5.80 -6.35
N VAL A 62 9.28 -4.88 -5.63
CA VAL A 62 8.23 -5.17 -4.65
C VAL A 62 6.86 -4.85 -5.24
N GLY A 63 6.02 -5.86 -5.31
CA GLY A 63 4.63 -5.74 -5.74
C GLY A 63 3.63 -6.26 -4.71
N LEU A 64 2.36 -5.93 -4.94
CA LEU A 64 1.26 -6.41 -4.13
C LEU A 64 0.65 -7.65 -4.77
N ALA A 65 0.63 -8.77 -4.03
CA ALA A 65 0.10 -10.02 -4.55
C ALA A 65 -1.41 -9.95 -4.84
N ALA A 66 -1.84 -10.74 -5.83
CA ALA A 66 -3.24 -10.91 -6.16
C ALA A 66 -4.06 -11.38 -4.95
N GLY A 67 -5.36 -11.05 -4.96
CA GLY A 67 -6.28 -11.40 -3.87
C GLY A 67 -6.28 -10.42 -2.70
N PHE A 68 -5.34 -9.47 -2.65
CA PHE A 68 -5.37 -8.37 -1.69
C PHE A 68 -6.44 -7.33 -2.06
N ASP A 69 -6.45 -6.82 -3.29
CA ASP A 69 -7.54 -5.96 -3.81
C ASP A 69 -8.32 -6.74 -4.88
N LYS A 70 -9.28 -7.56 -4.43
CA LYS A 70 -10.04 -8.46 -5.31
C LYS A 70 -10.88 -7.74 -6.36
N ASN A 71 -11.30 -6.51 -6.05
CA ASN A 71 -12.26 -5.75 -6.84
C ASN A 71 -11.64 -4.51 -7.51
N ALA A 72 -10.31 -4.36 -7.46
CA ALA A 72 -9.59 -3.18 -7.93
C ALA A 72 -10.10 -1.83 -7.34
N THR A 73 -10.69 -1.89 -6.15
CA THR A 73 -11.36 -0.76 -5.50
C THR A 73 -10.40 0.21 -4.83
N PHE A 74 -9.18 -0.23 -4.54
CA PHE A 74 -8.19 0.53 -3.78
C PHE A 74 -6.89 0.76 -4.55
N PHE A 75 -6.84 0.42 -5.83
CA PHE A 75 -5.66 0.52 -6.69
C PHE A 75 -4.89 1.84 -6.53
N ASN A 76 -5.57 2.99 -6.66
CA ASN A 76 -4.91 4.31 -6.56
C ASN A 76 -4.24 4.53 -5.19
N ASN A 77 -4.87 4.07 -4.12
CA ASN A 77 -4.35 4.21 -2.76
C ASN A 77 -3.17 3.27 -2.51
N LEU A 78 -3.21 2.07 -3.08
CA LEU A 78 -2.17 1.05 -2.95
C LEU A 78 -0.94 1.34 -3.82
N PHE A 79 -1.14 1.90 -5.01
CA PHE A 79 -0.05 2.31 -5.87
C PHE A 79 0.77 3.46 -5.23
N LEU A 80 0.13 4.29 -4.41
CA LEU A 80 0.82 5.31 -3.61
C LEU A 80 1.64 4.70 -2.47
N SER A 81 1.40 3.44 -2.08
CA SER A 81 1.92 2.82 -0.87
C SER A 81 3.03 1.81 -1.11
N LEU A 82 4.13 2.19 -1.78
CA LEU A 82 5.41 1.45 -1.96
C LEU A 82 5.52 0.55 -3.19
N TYR A 83 4.40 -0.02 -3.64
CA TYR A 83 4.41 -1.10 -4.62
C TYR A 83 4.58 -0.57 -6.04
N SER A 84 5.41 -1.27 -6.82
CA SER A 84 5.61 -0.94 -8.23
C SER A 84 4.67 -1.70 -9.17
N PHE A 85 4.03 -2.77 -8.69
CA PHE A 85 3.13 -3.64 -9.46
C PHE A 85 2.18 -4.44 -8.55
#